data_AF-A0A9P5PH02-F1
#
_entry.id   AF-A0A9P5PH02-F1
#
_cell.length_a   1.000
_cell.length_b   1.000
_cell.length_c   1.000
_cell.angle_alpha   90.00
_cell.angle_beta   90.00
_cell.angle_gamma   90.00
#
_symmetry.space_group_name_H-M   'P 1'
#
loop_
_entity.id
_entity.type
_entity.pdbx_description
1 polymer ?
#
loop_
_entity_poly.entity_id
_entity_poly.type
_entity_poly.pdbx_seq_one_letter_code
_entity_poly.pdbx_strand_id
1 'polypeptide(L)'
;MNNFSTQRTPLPQYKVKNKNPLPKGHFSVLLRESQRFLGKSRGLNGNQNITRHQASICFKPENQYDEDERKVIGKIEYTLINRSRIYNGKDGDSINNFRQYCNGISDELGQMHATLFNEDGEPKNPALEEYIGSGSIVYLDSIELEVEWRGYGIGLLALDGLLGLLPSFKMDSVIVHPTVDSAATQAKLVAYYSLLGMDEWTPPNAEYKLLGMWTGCELPRIKQIVPHLF
;
A
#
# COMPACT_ATOMS: atom_id res chain seq x y z
N MET A 1 0.89 41.06 -8.20
CA MET A 1 1.43 39.80 -8.76
C MET A 1 2.33 39.19 -7.70
N ASN A 2 1.82 38.19 -6.97
CA ASN A 2 2.58 37.51 -5.92
C ASN A 2 3.32 36.32 -6.54
N ASN A 3 4.65 36.43 -6.59
CA ASN A 3 5.53 35.34 -6.98
C ASN A 3 5.56 34.30 -5.85
N PHE A 4 4.81 33.21 -5.99
CA PHE A 4 5.03 32.00 -5.20
C PHE A 4 6.27 31.29 -5.75
N SER A 5 7.45 31.67 -5.23
CA SER A 5 8.64 30.85 -5.35
C SER A 5 8.40 29.57 -4.54
N THR A 6 7.96 28.51 -5.22
CA THR A 6 7.94 27.16 -4.66
C THR A 6 9.40 26.73 -4.50
N GLN A 7 9.98 27.00 -3.34
CA GLN A 7 11.23 26.37 -2.91
C GLN A 7 10.96 24.87 -2.91
N ARG A 8 11.39 24.17 -3.97
CA ARG A 8 11.38 22.70 -4.01
C ARG A 8 12.38 22.24 -2.98
N THR A 9 11.89 21.76 -1.84
CA THR A 9 12.71 21.04 -0.86
C THR A 9 13.49 19.96 -1.62
N PRO A 10 14.82 19.88 -1.50
CA PRO A 10 15.58 18.86 -2.18
C PRO A 10 15.05 17.48 -1.78
N LEU A 11 14.75 16.65 -2.77
CA LEU A 11 14.25 15.30 -2.53
C LEU A 11 15.28 14.54 -1.69
N PRO A 12 14.85 13.86 -0.61
CA PRO A 12 15.77 13.07 0.19
C PRO A 12 16.43 11.99 -0.69
N GLN A 13 17.74 12.07 -0.85
CA GLN A 13 18.53 11.06 -1.56
C GLN A 13 18.95 9.97 -0.58
N TYR A 14 18.74 8.71 -0.96
CA TYR A 14 19.11 7.58 -0.11
C TYR A 14 20.36 6.85 -0.61
N LYS A 15 21.16 6.30 0.32
CA LYS A 15 22.33 5.47 0.03
C LYS A 15 22.02 4.00 0.24
N VAL A 16 22.26 3.20 -0.78
CA VAL A 16 22.21 1.72 -0.75
C VAL A 16 23.01 1.21 0.44
N LYS A 17 22.40 0.36 1.27
CA LYS A 17 23.10 -0.26 2.39
C LYS A 17 23.94 -1.46 1.95
N ASN A 18 23.50 -2.13 0.88
CA ASN A 18 24.29 -3.20 0.28
C ASN A 18 25.47 -2.61 -0.50
N LYS A 19 26.69 -3.05 -0.17
CA LYS A 19 27.92 -2.61 -0.84
C LYS A 19 28.10 -3.30 -2.19
N ASN A 20 27.43 -4.42 -2.41
CA ASN A 20 27.51 -5.16 -3.66
C ASN A 20 26.64 -4.49 -4.73
N PRO A 21 27.03 -4.55 -6.00
CA PRO A 21 26.17 -4.09 -7.08
C PRO A 21 24.85 -4.86 -7.10
N LEU A 22 23.79 -4.21 -7.57
CA LEU A 22 22.51 -4.88 -7.82
C LEU A 22 22.72 -5.99 -8.86
N PRO A 23 22.22 -7.22 -8.62
CA PRO A 23 22.29 -8.29 -9.61
C PRO A 23 21.65 -7.86 -10.94
N LYS A 24 22.30 -8.18 -12.05
CA LYS A 24 21.80 -7.88 -13.39
C LYS A 24 20.61 -8.78 -13.74
N GLY A 25 19.48 -8.18 -14.06
CA GLY A 25 18.28 -8.90 -14.45
C GLY A 25 17.02 -8.04 -14.34
N HIS A 26 15.87 -8.70 -14.43
CA HIS A 26 14.55 -8.11 -14.37
C HIS A 26 13.86 -8.46 -13.06
N PHE A 27 13.31 -7.46 -12.39
CA PHE A 27 12.45 -7.62 -11.24
C PHE A 27 11.00 -7.48 -11.69
N SER A 28 10.13 -8.34 -11.17
CA SER A 28 8.70 -8.30 -11.48
C SER A 28 7.86 -8.64 -10.26
N VAL A 29 6.60 -8.24 -10.33
CA VAL A 29 5.58 -8.57 -9.32
C VAL A 29 4.55 -9.45 -10.00
N LEU A 30 4.22 -10.57 -9.35
CA LEU A 30 3.21 -11.49 -9.83
C LEU A 30 2.05 -11.50 -8.83
N LEU A 31 0.89 -11.00 -9.26
CA LEU A 31 -0.36 -11.23 -8.55
C LEU A 31 -0.71 -12.72 -8.69
N ARG A 32 -0.81 -13.44 -7.57
CA ARG A 32 -1.38 -14.80 -7.60
C ARG A 32 -2.82 -14.67 -8.05
N GLU A 33 -3.21 -15.40 -9.10
CA GLU A 33 -4.53 -15.27 -9.72
C GLU A 33 -5.65 -15.37 -8.67
N SER A 34 -6.30 -14.24 -8.37
CA SER A 34 -7.53 -14.26 -7.59
C SER A 34 -8.67 -14.67 -8.53
N GLN A 35 -9.12 -15.91 -8.47
CA GLN A 35 -10.28 -16.35 -9.23
C GLN A 35 -11.53 -15.62 -8.70
N ARG A 36 -11.95 -14.55 -9.40
CA ARG A 36 -13.14 -13.77 -9.04
C ARG A 36 -14.38 -14.43 -9.63
N PHE A 37 -15.17 -15.08 -8.78
CA PHE A 37 -16.50 -15.54 -9.16
C PHE A 37 -17.42 -14.31 -9.32
N LEU A 38 -17.86 -14.03 -10.56
CA LEU A 38 -18.77 -12.93 -10.89
C LEU A 38 -20.26 -13.22 -10.52
N GLY A 39 -20.50 -14.33 -9.82
CA GLY A 39 -21.75 -14.66 -9.12
C GLY A 39 -22.81 -15.44 -9.93
N LYS A 40 -23.57 -16.29 -9.20
CA LYS A 40 -25.04 -16.36 -9.32
C LYS A 40 -25.62 -15.51 -8.18
N SER A 41 -26.69 -14.78 -8.48
CA SER A 41 -27.28 -13.63 -7.75
C SER A 41 -27.83 -13.86 -6.31
N ARG A 42 -27.25 -14.75 -5.49
CA ARG A 42 -27.71 -14.93 -4.09
C ARG A 42 -26.55 -15.14 -3.13
N GLY A 43 -26.33 -14.17 -2.25
CA GLY A 43 -25.44 -14.25 -1.09
C GLY A 43 -23.99 -13.90 -1.39
N LEU A 44 -23.69 -12.63 -1.65
CA LEU A 44 -22.33 -12.11 -1.45
C LEU A 44 -22.13 -12.01 0.07
N ASN A 45 -21.60 -13.07 0.69
CA ASN A 45 -21.29 -13.06 2.13
C ASN A 45 -20.38 -11.87 2.47
N GLY A 46 -20.60 -11.21 3.61
CA GLY A 46 -19.86 -10.01 4.06
C GLY A 46 -18.33 -10.13 4.05
N ASN A 47 -17.79 -11.35 4.09
CA ASN A 47 -16.36 -11.66 3.98
C ASN A 47 -15.73 -11.34 2.61
N GLN A 48 -16.48 -10.87 1.62
CA GLN A 48 -15.91 -10.42 0.35
C GLN A 48 -15.61 -8.91 0.30
N ASN A 49 -15.98 -8.16 1.32
CA ASN A 49 -15.75 -6.71 1.37
C ASN A 49 -14.33 -6.35 1.81
N ILE A 50 -13.72 -7.19 2.66
CA ILE A 50 -12.33 -7.07 3.05
C ILE A 50 -11.67 -8.41 2.77
N THR A 51 -10.65 -8.41 1.90
CA THR A 51 -10.03 -9.63 1.40
C THR A 51 -8.51 -9.51 1.47
N ARG A 52 -7.85 -10.54 2.02
CA ARG A 52 -6.38 -10.64 2.05
C ARG A 52 -5.88 -11.25 0.75
N HIS A 53 -4.81 -10.67 0.22
CA HIS A 53 -4.17 -11.06 -1.02
C HIS A 53 -2.66 -11.15 -0.83
N GLN A 54 -2.02 -11.83 -1.76
CA GLN A 54 -0.57 -11.96 -1.80
C GLN A 54 -0.06 -11.79 -3.23
N ALA A 55 1.01 -11.02 -3.37
CA ALA A 55 1.82 -10.96 -4.59
C ALA A 55 3.21 -11.55 -4.34
N SER A 56 3.78 -12.20 -5.35
CA SER A 56 5.17 -12.65 -5.32
C SER A 56 6.07 -11.58 -5.91
N ILE A 57 7.24 -11.39 -5.31
CA ILE A 57 8.33 -10.58 -5.87
C ILE A 57 9.29 -11.54 -6.56
N CYS A 58 9.54 -11.33 -7.85
CA CYS A 58 10.31 -12.25 -8.67
C CYS A 58 11.54 -11.58 -9.26
N PHE A 59 12.59 -12.36 -9.47
CA PHE A 59 13.80 -11.96 -10.17
C PHE A 59 14.09 -12.93 -11.32
N LYS A 60 14.47 -12.37 -12.47
CA LYS A 60 14.94 -13.11 -13.65
C LYS A 60 16.32 -12.58 -14.06
N PRO A 61 17.39 -13.39 -13.99
CA PRO A 61 18.71 -13.03 -14.51
C PRO A 61 18.68 -12.61 -15.99
N GLU A 62 19.50 -11.62 -16.37
CA GLU A 62 19.55 -11.08 -17.75
C GLU A 62 19.92 -12.12 -18.82
N ASN A 63 20.68 -13.16 -18.44
CA ASN A 63 21.17 -14.19 -19.36
C ASN A 63 20.28 -15.45 -19.42
N GLN A 64 19.12 -15.45 -18.78
CA GLN A 64 18.17 -16.58 -18.83
C GLN A 64 17.02 -16.25 -19.78
N TYR A 65 16.86 -17.06 -20.82
CA TYR A 65 15.81 -16.85 -21.83
C TYR A 65 14.49 -17.50 -21.43
N ASP A 66 14.52 -18.54 -20.60
CA ASP A 66 13.31 -19.25 -20.18
C ASP A 66 12.43 -18.36 -19.28
N GLU A 67 11.14 -18.31 -19.58
CA GLU A 67 10.15 -17.58 -18.78
C GLU A 67 9.90 -18.26 -17.43
N ASP A 68 10.14 -19.57 -17.34
CA ASP A 68 9.85 -20.41 -16.18
C ASP A 68 10.96 -20.40 -15.12
N GLU A 69 12.13 -19.81 -15.41
CA GLU A 69 13.27 -19.72 -14.47
C GLU A 69 13.19 -18.53 -13.50
N ARG A 70 12.03 -17.88 -13.37
CA ARG A 70 11.84 -16.77 -12.42
C ARG A 70 11.99 -17.27 -10.99
N LYS A 71 12.98 -16.75 -10.25
CA LYS A 71 13.12 -17.01 -8.81
C LYS A 71 12.18 -16.10 -8.03
N VAL A 72 11.36 -16.66 -7.14
CA VAL A 72 10.64 -15.89 -6.13
C VAL A 72 11.65 -15.45 -5.06
N ILE A 73 11.78 -14.15 -4.86
CA ILE A 73 12.76 -13.52 -3.95
C ILE A 73 12.10 -12.78 -2.78
N GLY A 74 10.77 -12.82 -2.73
CA GLY A 74 9.99 -12.14 -1.72
C GLY A 74 8.48 -12.22 -1.96
N LYS A 75 7.72 -11.58 -1.08
CA LYS A 75 6.26 -11.48 -1.16
C LYS A 75 5.77 -10.13 -0.64
N ILE A 76 4.60 -9.72 -1.12
CA ILE A 76 3.81 -8.61 -0.58
C ILE A 76 2.49 -9.20 -0.09
N GLU A 77 2.13 -8.93 1.16
CA GLU A 77 0.81 -9.22 1.71
C GLU A 77 0.04 -7.90 1.83
N TYR A 78 -1.20 -7.92 1.35
CA TYR A 78 -2.05 -6.74 1.37
C TYR A 78 -3.52 -7.11 1.51
N THR A 79 -4.26 -6.23 2.16
CA THR A 79 -5.68 -6.34 2.39
C THR A 79 -6.42 -5.32 1.52
N LEU A 80 -7.32 -5.82 0.66
CA LEU A 80 -8.20 -4.99 -0.16
C LEU A 80 -9.53 -4.79 0.56
N ILE A 81 -9.85 -3.54 0.84
CA ILE A 81 -11.09 -3.09 1.49
C ILE A 81 -11.95 -2.39 0.43
N ASN A 82 -13.05 -2.99 0.02
CA ASN A 82 -13.98 -2.41 -0.94
C ASN A 82 -15.01 -1.53 -0.23
N ARG A 83 -14.66 -0.27 0.05
CA ARG A 83 -15.59 0.66 0.72
C ARG A 83 -16.88 0.84 -0.08
N SER A 84 -16.80 0.97 -1.40
CA SER A 84 -17.99 1.16 -2.24
C SER A 84 -19.04 0.05 -2.04
N ARG A 85 -18.64 -1.19 -1.81
CA ARG A 85 -19.56 -2.30 -1.50
C ARG A 85 -20.08 -2.26 -0.07
N ILE A 86 -19.25 -1.82 0.88
CA ILE A 86 -19.66 -1.64 2.28
C ILE A 86 -20.74 -0.55 2.36
N TYR A 87 -20.56 0.59 1.68
CA TYR A 87 -21.51 1.71 1.70
C TYR A 87 -22.75 1.51 0.81
N ASN A 88 -22.63 0.83 -0.34
CA ASN A 88 -23.74 0.64 -1.28
C ASN A 88 -24.40 -0.75 -1.21
N GLY A 89 -24.10 -1.56 -0.19
CA GLY A 89 -24.62 -2.90 -0.01
C GLY A 89 -26.15 -2.94 0.19
N LYS A 90 -26.79 -4.02 -0.29
CA LYS A 90 -28.27 -4.20 -0.24
C LYS A 90 -28.87 -4.25 1.16
N ASP A 91 -28.06 -4.49 2.20
CA ASP A 91 -28.54 -4.65 3.57
C ASP A 91 -28.62 -3.32 4.36
N GLY A 92 -28.32 -2.17 3.73
CA GLY A 92 -28.40 -0.86 4.42
C GLY A 92 -27.40 -0.73 5.58
N ASP A 93 -26.31 -1.48 5.49
CA ASP A 93 -25.42 -1.73 6.61
C ASP A 93 -24.48 -0.55 6.83
N SER A 94 -24.85 0.22 7.85
CA SER A 94 -24.24 1.47 8.29
C SER A 94 -22.71 1.39 8.40
N ILE A 95 -22.07 2.56 8.29
CA ILE A 95 -20.81 2.96 8.93
C ILE A 95 -20.29 2.04 10.06
N ASN A 96 -21.16 1.62 10.99
CA ASN A 96 -20.78 0.77 12.13
C ASN A 96 -20.23 -0.59 11.69
N ASN A 97 -20.66 -1.09 10.53
CA ASN A 97 -20.22 -2.36 9.99
C ASN A 97 -18.81 -2.25 9.42
N PHE A 98 -18.40 -1.09 8.90
CA PHE A 98 -17.02 -0.91 8.46
C PHE A 98 -16.03 -1.07 9.62
N ARG A 99 -16.30 -0.39 10.75
CA ARG A 99 -15.53 -0.54 11.99
C ARG A 99 -15.51 -2.00 12.47
N GLN A 100 -16.67 -2.66 12.50
CA GLN A 100 -16.77 -4.06 12.92
C GLN A 100 -15.99 -5.01 12.00
N TYR A 101 -16.06 -4.82 10.68
CA TYR A 101 -15.31 -5.63 9.71
C TYR A 101 -13.80 -5.45 9.88
N CYS A 102 -13.32 -4.21 10.07
CA CYS A 102 -11.92 -3.94 10.34
C CYS A 102 -11.45 -4.62 11.64
N ASN A 103 -12.17 -4.40 12.74
CA ASN A 103 -11.86 -5.00 14.04
C ASN A 103 -11.93 -6.53 14.03
N GLY A 104 -12.82 -7.11 13.23
CA GLY A 104 -12.96 -8.56 13.10
C GLY A 104 -11.82 -9.24 12.33
N ILE A 105 -10.99 -8.47 11.60
CA ILE A 105 -9.90 -9.01 10.79
C ILE A 105 -8.55 -8.86 11.46
N SER A 106 -8.23 -7.66 11.97
CA SER A 106 -7.03 -7.45 12.78
C SER A 106 -7.11 -6.15 13.59
N ASP A 107 -6.30 -6.08 14.65
CA ASP A 107 -6.21 -4.88 15.49
C ASP A 107 -5.66 -3.68 14.69
N GLU A 108 -4.74 -3.92 13.76
CA GLU A 108 -4.14 -2.87 12.94
C GLU A 108 -5.15 -2.26 11.97
N LEU A 109 -6.06 -3.06 11.39
CA LEU A 109 -7.16 -2.54 10.59
C LEU A 109 -8.16 -1.76 11.45
N GLY A 110 -8.40 -2.20 12.69
CA GLY A 110 -9.19 -1.45 13.66
C GLY A 110 -8.59 -0.08 13.99
N GLN A 111 -7.27 -0.04 14.21
CA GLN A 111 -6.51 1.20 14.44
C GLN A 111 -6.52 2.11 13.20
N MET A 112 -6.33 1.54 12.02
CA MET A 112 -6.49 2.25 10.74
C MET A 112 -7.87 2.90 10.66
N HIS A 113 -8.94 2.15 10.89
CA HIS A 113 -10.29 2.71 10.88
C HIS A 113 -10.42 3.85 11.90
N ALA A 114 -10.04 3.62 13.15
CA ALA A 114 -10.16 4.59 14.22
C ALA A 114 -9.33 5.87 13.99
N THR A 115 -8.27 5.80 13.19
CA THR A 115 -7.47 6.97 12.84
C THR A 115 -8.14 7.82 11.78
N LEU A 116 -8.69 7.15 10.78
CA LEU A 116 -9.16 7.82 9.57
C LEU A 116 -10.61 8.29 9.72
N PHE A 117 -11.41 7.61 10.52
CA PHE A 117 -12.86 7.83 10.61
C PHE A 117 -13.33 8.07 12.05
N ASN A 118 -14.34 8.92 12.19
CA ASN A 118 -15.05 9.15 13.45
C ASN A 118 -16.03 8.00 13.75
N GLU A 119 -16.78 8.10 14.84
CA GLU A 119 -17.77 7.07 15.20
C GLU A 119 -18.92 7.00 14.21
N ASP A 120 -19.20 8.12 13.54
CA ASP A 120 -20.15 8.26 12.44
C ASP A 120 -19.54 7.85 11.08
N GLY A 121 -18.34 7.26 11.07
CA GLY A 121 -17.68 6.72 9.87
C GLY A 121 -17.38 7.75 8.78
N GLU A 122 -17.42 9.03 9.15
CA GLU A 122 -16.95 10.15 8.35
C GLU A 122 -15.45 10.33 8.57
N PRO A 123 -14.70 10.77 7.54
CA PRO A 123 -13.28 11.07 7.69
C PRO A 123 -13.03 12.11 8.80
N LYS A 124 -12.12 11.81 9.74
CA LYS A 124 -11.77 12.73 10.85
C LYS A 124 -11.09 14.02 10.41
N ASN A 125 -10.44 13.97 9.26
CA ASN A 125 -9.74 15.11 8.69
C ASN A 125 -10.45 15.49 7.38
N PRO A 126 -10.97 16.72 7.24
CA PRO A 126 -11.59 17.19 6.01
C PRO A 126 -10.67 17.10 4.78
N ALA A 127 -9.35 17.20 4.97
CA ALA A 127 -8.39 16.95 3.89
C ALA A 127 -8.44 15.49 3.40
N LEU A 128 -8.71 14.53 4.28
CA LEU A 128 -8.87 13.11 3.94
C LEU A 128 -10.25 12.79 3.33
N GLU A 129 -11.22 13.71 3.43
CA GLU A 129 -12.55 13.52 2.85
C GLU A 129 -12.49 13.44 1.31
N GLU A 130 -11.69 14.32 0.70
CA GLU A 130 -11.43 14.31 -0.74
C GLU A 130 -10.64 13.05 -1.17
N TYR A 131 -9.76 12.55 -0.31
CA TYR A 131 -8.86 11.44 -0.63
C TYR A 131 -9.49 10.07 -0.41
N ILE A 132 -10.17 9.86 0.71
CA ILE A 132 -10.63 8.54 1.11
C ILE A 132 -12.11 8.34 0.71
N GLY A 133 -12.84 9.42 0.39
CA GLY A 133 -14.30 9.54 0.34
C GLY A 133 -15.09 8.38 -0.30
N SER A 134 -14.63 7.77 -1.40
CA SER A 134 -15.42 6.75 -2.13
C SER A 134 -14.65 5.53 -2.65
N GLY A 135 -13.33 5.54 -2.59
CA GLY A 135 -12.45 4.50 -3.16
C GLY A 135 -12.30 3.25 -2.30
N SER A 136 -11.77 2.19 -2.91
CA SER A 136 -11.23 1.04 -2.19
C SER A 136 -9.95 1.44 -1.45
N ILE A 137 -9.66 0.76 -0.34
CA ILE A 137 -8.39 0.90 0.37
C ILE A 137 -7.56 -0.35 0.12
N VAL A 138 -6.29 -0.16 -0.23
CA VAL A 138 -5.25 -1.18 -0.14
C VAL A 138 -4.47 -0.93 1.13
N TYR A 139 -4.66 -1.80 2.10
CA TYR A 139 -3.87 -1.81 3.32
C TYR A 139 -2.69 -2.76 3.11
N LEU A 140 -1.46 -2.23 3.17
CA LEU A 140 -0.25 -3.02 3.03
C LEU A 140 0.08 -3.67 4.38
N ASP A 141 -0.04 -5.00 4.43
CA ASP A 141 0.22 -5.79 5.63
C ASP A 141 1.72 -6.01 5.81
N SER A 142 2.42 -6.47 4.75
CA SER A 142 3.85 -6.73 4.80
C SER A 142 4.52 -6.70 3.42
N ILE A 143 5.81 -6.37 3.42
CA ILE A 143 6.70 -6.56 2.26
C ILE A 143 7.93 -7.31 2.76
N GLU A 144 8.10 -8.54 2.31
CA GLU A 144 9.18 -9.41 2.74
C GLU A 144 10.10 -9.76 1.56
N LEU A 145 11.41 -9.71 1.81
CA LEU A 145 12.46 -10.14 0.88
C LEU A 145 13.39 -11.14 1.56
N GLU A 146 13.93 -12.09 0.78
CA GLU A 146 15.03 -12.92 1.26
C GLU A 146 16.22 -12.04 1.63
N VAL A 147 17.06 -12.51 2.56
CA VAL A 147 18.08 -11.70 3.22
C VAL A 147 19.06 -11.08 2.22
N GLU A 148 19.43 -11.83 1.18
CA GLU A 148 20.36 -11.39 0.16
C GLU A 148 19.82 -10.27 -0.74
N TRP A 149 18.50 -10.08 -0.81
CA TRP A 149 17.86 -9.04 -1.64
C TRP A 149 17.52 -7.78 -0.85
N ARG A 150 17.72 -7.79 0.47
CA ARG A 150 17.62 -6.60 1.31
C ARG A 150 18.85 -5.72 1.07
N GLY A 151 18.69 -4.41 1.18
CA GLY A 151 19.75 -3.43 1.00
C GLY A 151 19.75 -2.74 -0.38
N TYR A 152 18.96 -3.21 -1.34
CA TYR A 152 18.95 -2.93 -2.76
C TYR A 152 17.88 -2.07 -3.40
N GLY A 153 16.61 -2.10 -3.00
CA GLY A 153 15.57 -1.50 -3.84
C GLY A 153 14.19 -2.05 -3.76
N ILE A 154 14.16 -3.33 -3.47
CA ILE A 154 13.28 -4.14 -4.27
C ILE A 154 11.86 -4.07 -3.70
N GLY A 155 11.73 -3.86 -2.40
CA GLY A 155 10.44 -3.69 -1.74
C GLY A 155 9.64 -2.49 -2.26
N LEU A 156 10.28 -1.33 -2.47
CA LEU A 156 9.57 -0.15 -3.00
C LEU A 156 9.19 -0.33 -4.46
N LEU A 157 10.10 -0.87 -5.28
CA LEU A 157 9.82 -1.17 -6.69
C LEU A 157 8.70 -2.21 -6.83
N ALA A 158 8.68 -3.21 -5.94
CA ALA A 158 7.64 -4.21 -5.93
C ALA A 158 6.29 -3.63 -5.50
N LEU A 159 6.27 -2.66 -4.58
CA LEU A 159 5.05 -1.95 -4.23
C LEU A 159 4.52 -1.13 -5.41
N ASP A 160 5.36 -0.35 -6.08
CA ASP A 160 4.96 0.39 -7.29
C ASP A 160 4.41 -0.54 -8.39
N GLY A 161 5.11 -1.66 -8.64
CA GLY A 161 4.66 -2.69 -9.56
C GLY A 161 3.31 -3.31 -9.16
N LEU A 162 3.10 -3.58 -7.87
CA LEU A 162 1.83 -4.07 -7.35
C LEU A 162 0.70 -3.07 -7.63
N LEU A 163 0.89 -1.79 -7.31
CA LEU A 163 -0.13 -0.76 -7.53
C LEU A 163 -0.49 -0.61 -9.01
N GLY A 164 0.49 -0.77 -9.91
CA GLY A 164 0.26 -0.79 -11.36
C GLY A 164 -0.55 -2.00 -11.87
N LEU A 165 -0.57 -3.12 -11.13
CA LEU A 165 -1.31 -4.32 -11.50
C LEU A 165 -2.74 -4.36 -10.95
N LEU A 166 -3.09 -3.54 -9.96
CA LEU A 166 -4.42 -3.56 -9.37
C LEU A 166 -5.44 -2.85 -10.29
N PRO A 167 -6.53 -3.53 -10.69
CA PRO A 167 -7.40 -3.10 -11.78
C PRO A 167 -8.23 -1.82 -11.52
N SER A 168 -8.17 -1.26 -10.31
CA SER A 168 -9.13 -0.25 -9.83
C SER A 168 -8.51 1.07 -9.38
N PHE A 169 -7.19 1.25 -9.49
CA PHE A 169 -6.49 2.22 -8.65
C PHE A 169 -6.67 3.71 -8.95
N LYS A 170 -7.63 4.06 -9.80
CA LYS A 170 -8.08 5.43 -9.97
C LYS A 170 -9.11 5.73 -8.88
N MET A 171 -8.79 6.65 -7.98
CA MET A 171 -9.60 7.05 -6.80
C MET A 171 -9.48 6.16 -5.56
N ASP A 172 -8.50 5.25 -5.49
CA ASP A 172 -8.26 4.40 -4.32
C ASP A 172 -7.24 5.03 -3.34
N SER A 173 -7.12 4.47 -2.14
CA SER A 173 -6.10 4.85 -1.14
C SER A 173 -5.19 3.67 -0.82
N VAL A 174 -3.87 3.92 -0.72
CA VAL A 174 -2.92 2.96 -0.15
C VAL A 174 -2.60 3.40 1.26
N ILE A 175 -2.64 2.47 2.20
CA ILE A 175 -2.32 2.73 3.60
C ILE A 175 -1.33 1.70 4.07
N VAL A 176 -0.36 2.14 4.86
CA VAL A 176 0.61 1.27 5.52
C VAL A 176 0.74 1.63 6.99
N HIS A 177 0.81 0.60 7.81
CA HIS A 177 1.15 0.70 9.22
C HIS A 177 2.54 0.08 9.43
N PRO A 178 3.63 0.86 9.38
CA PRO A 178 4.96 0.35 9.66
C PRO A 178 5.08 -0.05 11.15
N THR A 179 4.88 -1.32 11.45
CA THR A 179 5.09 -1.91 12.78
C THR A 179 6.53 -2.38 12.91
N VAL A 180 7.30 -1.76 13.81
CA VAL A 180 8.69 -2.14 14.08
C VAL A 180 9.07 -1.91 15.54
N ASP A 181 9.97 -2.75 16.05
CA ASP A 181 10.38 -2.78 17.47
C ASP A 181 11.24 -1.58 17.90
N SER A 182 11.59 -0.65 17.00
CA SER A 182 12.41 0.51 17.34
C SER A 182 12.02 1.77 16.60
N ALA A 183 11.96 2.89 17.34
CA ALA A 183 11.64 4.21 16.80
C ALA A 183 12.62 4.64 15.69
N ALA A 184 13.91 4.28 15.80
CA ALA A 184 14.91 4.59 14.78
C ALA A 184 14.66 3.85 13.45
N THR A 185 14.14 2.62 13.49
CA THR A 185 13.74 1.89 12.29
C THR A 185 12.42 2.42 11.75
N GLN A 186 11.49 2.81 12.62
CA GLN A 186 10.21 3.40 12.22
C GLN A 186 10.42 4.71 11.45
N ALA A 187 11.27 5.61 11.95
CA ALA A 187 11.60 6.85 11.27
C ALA A 187 12.23 6.62 9.88
N LYS A 188 13.04 5.57 9.72
CA LYS A 188 13.60 5.19 8.42
C LYS A 188 12.52 4.66 7.48
N LEU A 189 11.63 3.80 7.95
CA LEU A 189 10.49 3.29 7.16
C LEU A 189 9.58 4.44 6.69
N VAL A 190 9.25 5.37 7.58
CA VAL A 190 8.48 6.57 7.23
C VAL A 190 9.17 7.36 6.12
N ALA A 191 10.47 7.62 6.25
CA ALA A 191 11.24 8.31 5.22
C ALA A 191 11.19 7.58 3.86
N TYR A 192 11.27 6.24 3.85
CA TYR A 192 11.18 5.46 2.61
C TYR A 192 9.82 5.50 1.96
N TYR A 193 8.74 5.28 2.73
CA TYR A 193 7.39 5.34 2.19
C TYR A 193 7.04 6.74 1.67
N SER A 194 7.60 7.79 2.27
CA SER A 194 7.45 9.16 1.75
C SER A 194 8.04 9.36 0.35
N LEU A 195 9.03 8.55 -0.06
CA LEU A 195 9.58 8.58 -1.42
C LEU A 195 8.60 8.03 -2.46
N LEU A 196 7.63 7.21 -2.03
CA LEU A 196 6.50 6.78 -2.86
C LEU A 196 5.34 7.79 -2.86
N GLY A 197 5.49 8.93 -2.18
CA GLY A 197 4.43 9.92 -2.02
C GLY A 197 3.43 9.56 -0.93
N MET A 198 3.78 8.68 0.02
CA MET A 198 2.96 8.46 1.21
C MET A 198 3.20 9.57 2.25
N ASP A 199 2.11 10.12 2.75
CA ASP A 199 2.11 11.15 3.79
C ASP A 199 1.71 10.55 5.13
N GLU A 200 2.21 11.14 6.22
CA GLU A 200 1.80 10.74 7.56
C GLU A 200 0.37 11.20 7.86
N TRP A 201 -0.52 10.24 8.12
CA TRP A 201 -1.93 10.47 8.40
C TRP A 201 -2.28 10.29 9.88
N THR A 202 -1.36 9.72 10.68
CA THR A 202 -1.52 9.61 12.13
C THR A 202 -1.45 10.95 12.84
N PRO A 203 -2.27 11.17 13.89
CA PRO A 203 -2.13 12.32 14.77
C PRO A 203 -0.76 12.36 15.46
N PRO A 204 -0.24 13.55 15.81
CA PRO A 204 1.08 13.71 16.43
C PRO A 204 1.30 12.90 17.72
N ASN A 205 0.23 12.56 18.44
CA ASN A 205 0.27 11.89 19.74
C ASN A 205 -0.10 10.39 19.69
N ALA A 206 -0.25 9.80 18.50
CA ALA A 206 -0.53 8.38 18.38
C ALA A 206 0.72 7.54 18.71
N GLU A 207 0.53 6.42 19.42
CA GLU A 207 1.60 5.44 19.71
C GLU A 207 2.02 4.61 18.48
N TYR A 208 1.30 4.79 17.38
CA TYR A 208 1.52 4.13 16.10
C TYR A 208 1.67 5.17 14.98
N LYS A 209 2.09 4.71 13.80
CA LYS A 209 2.20 5.56 12.61
C LYS A 209 1.40 4.95 11.46
N LEU A 210 0.54 5.74 10.84
CA LEU A 210 -0.12 5.40 9.60
C LEU A 210 0.35 6.36 8.52
N LEU A 211 0.80 5.78 7.41
CA LEU A 211 1.14 6.52 6.21
C LEU A 211 0.13 6.17 5.13
N GLY A 212 -0.31 7.15 4.38
CA GLY A 212 -1.24 6.93 3.29
C GLY A 212 -0.89 7.77 2.07
N MET A 213 -1.25 7.25 0.89
CA MET A 213 -1.27 8.03 -0.34
C MET A 213 -2.62 7.89 -1.02
N TRP A 214 -3.06 9.00 -1.61
CA TRP A 214 -4.18 9.01 -2.54
C TRP A 214 -3.68 8.83 -3.97
N THR A 215 -4.27 7.90 -4.72
CA THR A 215 -3.72 7.57 -6.05
C THR A 215 -4.38 8.27 -7.21
N GLY A 216 -5.45 9.04 -7.00
CA GLY A 216 -6.01 9.96 -8.00
C GLY A 216 -6.24 9.39 -9.41
N CYS A 217 -6.51 10.24 -10.40
CA CYS A 217 -6.73 9.82 -11.78
C CYS A 217 -5.43 9.49 -12.55
N GLU A 218 -4.26 9.79 -11.99
CA GLU A 218 -2.96 9.40 -12.51
C GLU A 218 -2.27 8.54 -11.47
N LEU A 219 -1.88 7.31 -11.85
CA LEU A 219 -0.98 6.44 -11.07
C LEU A 219 0.05 7.30 -10.33
N PRO A 220 0.34 7.05 -9.04
CA PRO A 220 1.37 7.79 -8.32
C PRO A 220 2.66 7.69 -9.14
N ARG A 221 2.98 8.74 -9.88
CA ARG A 221 4.24 8.79 -10.64
C ARG A 221 5.28 8.87 -9.54
N ILE A 222 6.04 7.80 -9.34
CA ILE A 222 7.29 7.88 -8.58
C ILE A 222 8.00 9.11 -9.16
N LYS A 223 8.10 10.18 -8.36
CA LYS A 223 8.54 11.49 -8.88
C LYS A 223 9.99 11.44 -9.42
N GLN A 224 10.69 10.34 -9.17
CA GLN A 224 11.88 9.94 -9.88
C GLN A 224 12.15 8.46 -9.59
N ILE A 225 12.27 7.61 -10.61
CA ILE A 225 12.86 6.27 -10.44
C ILE A 225 14.33 6.50 -10.12
N VAL A 226 14.66 6.57 -8.84
CA VAL A 226 16.02 6.34 -8.38
C VAL A 226 16.10 4.82 -8.26
N PRO A 227 16.85 4.12 -9.13
CA PRO A 227 17.18 2.75 -8.80
C PRO A 227 17.79 2.81 -7.40
N HIS A 228 17.44 1.87 -6.54
CA HIS A 228 18.02 1.68 -5.20
C HIS A 228 17.32 2.26 -3.96
N LEU A 229 16.19 1.67 -3.57
CA LEU A 229 15.58 1.80 -2.23
C LEU A 229 14.95 0.52 -1.63
N PHE A 230 15.81 -0.30 -1.02
CA PHE A 230 15.59 -1.23 0.10
C PHE A 230 16.60 -2.30 0.21
#